data_AF-A0A973YPX1-F1
#
_entry.id   AF-A0A973YPX1-F1
#
_cell.length_a   1.000
_cell.length_b   1.000
_cell.length_c   1.000
_cell.angle_alpha   90.00
_cell.angle_beta   90.00
_cell.angle_gamma   90.00
#
_symmetry.space_group_name_H-M   'P 1'
#
loop_
_entity.id
_entity.type
_entity.pdbx_description
1 polymer ?
#
loop_
_entity_poly.entity_id
_entity_poly.type
_entity_poly.pdbx_seq_one_letter_code
_entity_poly.pdbx_strand_id
1 'polypeptide(L)'
;MTAEVLASVPERSYELIGDLIATAAERSMGNTESMEQNAHAVAWERGHELGQEHGSMDGVLEATGYSPLHIDDGTVEFTNCPFHRLALNHPTLVCCLNGALLEGALEGCGDTTRSVEPVAPGQGNNQCCARLICRQ
;
A
#
# COMPACT_ATOMS: atom_id res chain seq x y z
N MET A 1 19.32 -13.89 25.14
CA MET A 1 19.26 -14.28 23.72
C MET A 1 17.95 -13.78 23.17
N THR A 2 17.96 -12.62 22.53
CA THR A 2 16.80 -12.13 21.77
C THR A 2 16.74 -12.94 20.48
N ALA A 3 15.70 -13.75 20.32
CA ALA A 3 15.44 -14.43 19.06
C ALA A 3 15.10 -13.35 18.02
N GLU A 4 15.99 -13.14 17.05
CA GLU A 4 15.65 -12.38 15.85
C GLU A 4 14.61 -13.19 15.09
N VAL A 5 13.35 -12.73 15.13
CA VAL A 5 12.33 -13.20 14.21
C VAL A 5 12.66 -12.54 12.87
N LEU A 6 13.36 -13.26 12.00
CA LEU A 6 13.39 -12.96 10.57
C LEU A 6 11.97 -13.17 10.04
N ALA A 7 11.13 -12.15 10.16
CA ALA A 7 9.87 -12.10 9.46
C ALA A 7 10.21 -12.08 7.95
N SER A 8 10.05 -13.23 7.29
CA SER A 8 10.07 -13.30 5.84
C SER A 8 8.91 -12.45 5.35
N VAL A 9 9.20 -11.30 4.73
CA VAL A 9 8.19 -10.60 3.96
C VAL A 9 7.77 -11.55 2.83
N PRO A 10 6.47 -11.72 2.57
CA PRO A 10 6.02 -12.56 1.47
C PRO A 10 6.68 -12.11 0.16
N GLU A 11 7.27 -13.05 -0.59
CA GLU A 11 8.00 -12.77 -1.85
C GLU A 11 7.18 -11.88 -2.81
N ARG A 12 5.87 -12.12 -2.84
CA ARG A 12 4.88 -11.40 -3.65
C ARG A 12 4.84 -9.90 -3.41
N SER A 13 5.09 -9.43 -2.19
CA SER A 13 5.06 -8.00 -1.88
C SER A 13 6.26 -7.25 -2.48
N TYR A 14 7.42 -7.91 -2.56
CA TYR A 14 8.61 -7.32 -3.20
C TYR A 14 8.53 -7.34 -4.72
N GLU A 15 7.95 -8.38 -5.29
CA GLU A 15 7.63 -8.45 -6.71
C GLU A 15 6.70 -7.30 -7.10
N LEU A 16 5.60 -7.12 -6.35
CA LEU A 16 4.63 -6.04 -6.61
C LEU A 16 5.29 -4.65 -6.62
N ILE A 17 5.99 -4.26 -5.55
CA ILE A 17 6.60 -2.93 -5.48
C ILE A 17 7.72 -2.75 -6.51
N GLY A 18 8.45 -3.83 -6.84
CA GLY A 18 9.45 -3.84 -7.90
C GLY A 18 8.84 -3.56 -9.27
N ASP A 19 7.75 -4.26 -9.60
CA ASP A 19 7.02 -4.09 -10.86
C ASP A 19 6.42 -2.69 -10.98
N LEU A 20 5.87 -2.15 -9.89
CA LEU A 20 5.35 -0.78 -9.87
C LEU A 20 6.43 0.26 -10.17
N ILE A 21 7.60 0.13 -9.52
CA ILE A 21 8.74 1.04 -9.74
C ILE A 21 9.28 0.90 -11.16
N ALA A 22 9.45 -0.32 -11.67
CA ALA A 22 9.94 -0.57 -13.02
C ALA A 22 8.98 0.02 -14.08
N THR A 23 7.69 -0.25 -13.95
CA THR A 23 6.65 0.27 -14.86
C THR A 23 6.59 1.80 -14.82
N ALA A 24 6.67 2.41 -13.64
CA ALA A 24 6.71 3.86 -13.50
C ALA A 24 7.96 4.47 -14.16
N ALA A 25 9.13 3.83 -14.00
CA ALA A 25 10.37 4.27 -14.63
C ALA A 25 10.26 4.20 -16.16
N GLU A 26 9.75 3.09 -16.71
CA GLU A 26 9.53 2.92 -18.15
C GLU A 26 8.57 3.99 -18.71
N ARG A 27 7.46 4.28 -18.02
CA ARG A 27 6.54 5.36 -18.43
C ARG A 27 7.21 6.73 -18.41
N SER A 28 7.98 7.03 -17.35
CA SER A 28 8.67 8.32 -17.21
C SER A 28 9.73 8.58 -18.30
N MET A 29 10.28 7.52 -18.92
CA MET A 29 11.19 7.67 -20.06
C MET A 29 10.46 8.07 -21.36
N GLY A 30 9.16 7.83 -21.45
CA GLY A 30 8.35 8.06 -22.65
C GLY A 30 7.43 9.29 -22.56
N ASN A 31 7.37 9.98 -21.42
CA ASN A 31 6.51 11.14 -21.20
C ASN A 31 7.23 12.28 -20.46
N THR A 32 6.53 13.41 -20.28
CA THR A 32 7.07 14.59 -19.56
C THR A 32 6.62 14.66 -18.10
N GLU A 33 5.86 13.67 -17.62
CA GLU A 33 5.41 13.60 -16.24
C GLU A 33 6.57 13.19 -15.33
N SER A 34 6.56 13.64 -14.09
CA SER A 34 7.61 13.27 -13.14
C SER A 34 7.55 11.77 -12.80
N MET A 35 8.66 11.21 -12.33
CA MET A 35 8.69 9.84 -11.80
C MET A 35 7.66 9.64 -10.68
N GLU A 36 7.43 10.68 -9.85
CA GLU A 36 6.45 10.65 -8.78
C GLU A 36 5.01 10.56 -9.31
N GLN A 37 4.66 11.34 -10.33
CA GLN A 37 3.34 11.29 -10.97
C GLN A 37 3.10 9.93 -11.63
N ASN A 38 4.09 9.41 -12.36
CA ASN A 38 4.01 8.10 -12.99
C ASN A 38 3.89 6.98 -11.94
N ALA A 39 4.68 7.05 -10.87
CA ALA A 39 4.64 6.08 -9.76
C ALA A 39 3.25 6.05 -9.11
N HIS A 40 2.71 7.22 -8.77
CA HIS A 40 1.37 7.33 -8.21
C HIS A 40 0.32 6.73 -9.14
N ALA A 41 0.31 7.11 -10.42
CA ALA A 41 -0.66 6.61 -11.39
C ALA A 41 -0.60 5.08 -11.55
N VAL A 42 0.60 4.52 -11.72
CA VAL A 42 0.81 3.07 -11.87
C VAL A 42 0.37 2.31 -10.62
N ALA A 43 0.70 2.81 -9.42
CA ALA A 43 0.27 2.19 -8.18
C ALA A 43 -1.24 2.23 -8.00
N TRP A 44 -1.87 3.36 -8.29
CA TRP A 44 -3.32 3.50 -8.24
C TRP A 44 -4.01 2.56 -9.24
N GLU A 45 -3.55 2.51 -10.49
CA GLU A 45 -4.10 1.62 -11.53
C GLU A 45 -4.01 0.15 -11.08
N ARG A 46 -2.84 -0.27 -10.58
CA ARG A 46 -2.66 -1.64 -10.10
C ARG A 46 -3.52 -1.95 -8.88
N GLY A 47 -3.67 -0.98 -7.98
CA GLY A 47 -4.57 -1.08 -6.83
C GLY A 47 -6.00 -1.30 -7.29
N HIS A 48 -6.46 -0.51 -8.25
CA HIS A 48 -7.79 -0.60 -8.82
C HIS A 48 -8.05 -1.95 -9.49
N GLU A 49 -7.09 -2.48 -10.26
CA GLU A 49 -7.15 -3.84 -10.81
C GLU A 49 -7.29 -4.91 -9.72
N LEU A 50 -6.46 -4.84 -8.67
CA LEU A 50 -6.53 -5.78 -7.55
C LEU A 50 -7.88 -5.70 -6.83
N GLY A 51 -8.43 -4.50 -6.68
CA GLY A 51 -9.76 -4.28 -6.11
C GLY A 51 -10.85 -4.97 -6.93
N GLN A 52 -10.78 -4.88 -8.25
CA GLN A 52 -11.70 -5.58 -9.15
C GLN A 52 -11.52 -7.10 -9.11
N GLU A 53 -10.26 -7.57 -9.04
CA GLU A 53 -9.90 -8.98 -8.99
C GLU A 53 -10.41 -9.68 -7.71
N HIS A 54 -10.21 -9.06 -6.55
CA HIS A 54 -10.54 -9.64 -5.25
C HIS A 54 -11.94 -9.27 -4.74
N GLY A 55 -12.56 -8.21 -5.28
CA GLY A 55 -13.93 -7.79 -4.97
C GLY A 55 -14.16 -7.27 -3.55
N SER A 56 -13.10 -7.16 -2.72
CA SER A 56 -13.17 -6.61 -1.37
C SER A 56 -11.79 -6.13 -0.91
N MET A 57 -11.78 -5.10 -0.06
CA MET A 57 -10.53 -4.55 0.48
C MET A 57 -9.76 -5.58 1.31
N ASP A 58 -10.45 -6.42 2.10
CA ASP A 58 -9.80 -7.46 2.90
C ASP A 58 -9.09 -8.50 2.01
N GLY A 59 -9.69 -8.86 0.88
CA GLY A 59 -9.06 -9.75 -0.10
C GLY A 59 -7.80 -9.14 -0.72
N VAL A 60 -7.81 -7.84 -1.04
CA VAL A 60 -6.62 -7.14 -1.54
C VAL A 60 -5.53 -7.10 -0.47
N LEU A 61 -5.88 -6.77 0.77
CA LEU A 61 -4.94 -6.68 1.89
C LEU A 61 -4.26 -8.04 2.14
N GLU A 62 -5.02 -9.14 2.13
CA GLU A 62 -4.48 -10.49 2.25
C GLU A 62 -3.54 -10.83 1.09
N ALA A 63 -3.97 -10.57 -0.15
CA ALA A 63 -3.18 -10.88 -1.35
C ALA A 63 -1.86 -10.10 -1.44
N THR A 64 -1.85 -8.87 -0.92
CA THR A 64 -0.67 -7.98 -0.94
C THR A 64 0.19 -8.05 0.32
N GLY A 65 -0.27 -8.80 1.34
CA GLY A 65 0.51 -9.12 2.54
C GLY A 65 0.37 -8.13 3.70
N TYR A 66 -0.69 -7.32 3.74
CA TYR A 66 -1.02 -6.50 4.90
C TYR A 66 -1.61 -7.33 6.04
N SER A 67 -1.42 -6.86 7.27
CA SER A 67 -2.00 -7.41 8.49
C SER A 67 -2.94 -6.38 9.13
N PRO A 68 -4.22 -6.32 8.71
CA PRO A 68 -5.18 -5.34 9.19
C PRO A 68 -5.61 -5.59 10.64
N LEU A 69 -5.74 -4.50 11.40
CA LEU A 69 -6.31 -4.46 12.74
C LEU A 69 -7.49 -3.49 12.71
N HIS A 70 -8.69 -4.03 12.88
CA HIS A 70 -9.93 -3.26 12.93
C HIS A 70 -10.09 -2.65 14.33
N ILE A 71 -10.32 -1.33 14.37
CA ILE A 71 -10.57 -0.54 15.58
C ILE A 71 -12.07 -0.27 15.70
N ASP A 72 -12.57 -0.11 16.93
CA ASP A 72 -14.00 0.05 17.22
C ASP A 72 -14.67 1.26 16.51
N ASP A 73 -13.90 2.26 16.10
CA ASP A 73 -14.38 3.44 15.38
C ASP A 73 -14.46 3.27 13.85
N GLY A 74 -14.16 2.07 13.34
CA GLY A 74 -14.15 1.74 11.91
C GLY A 74 -12.80 2.00 11.23
N THR A 75 -11.80 2.51 11.96
CA THR A 75 -10.43 2.61 11.47
C THR A 75 -9.82 1.22 11.27
N VAL A 76 -9.03 1.05 10.21
CA VAL A 76 -8.20 -0.13 9.99
C VAL A 76 -6.74 0.31 10.04
N GLU A 77 -6.05 -0.06 11.13
CA GLU A 77 -4.61 0.09 11.27
C GLU A 77 -3.89 -1.11 10.66
N PHE A 78 -2.66 -0.95 10.21
CA PHE A 78 -1.84 -2.07 9.72
C PHE A 78 -0.72 -2.37 10.71
N THR A 79 -0.71 -3.59 11.25
CA THR A 79 0.33 -4.04 12.20
C THR A 79 1.66 -4.39 11.53
N ASN A 80 1.70 -4.32 10.20
CA ASN A 80 2.91 -4.41 9.40
C ASN A 80 2.90 -3.36 8.26
N CYS A 81 4.01 -3.26 7.56
CA CYS A 81 4.05 -2.70 6.21
C CYS A 81 4.68 -3.75 5.29
N PRO A 82 3.98 -4.23 4.26
CA PRO A 82 4.53 -5.25 3.35
C PRO A 82 5.79 -4.74 2.62
N PHE A 83 5.96 -3.42 2.49
CA PHE A 83 7.13 -2.79 1.87
C PHE A 83 8.12 -2.21 2.88
N HIS A 84 8.05 -2.61 4.16
CA HIS A 84 8.75 -1.97 5.27
C HIS A 84 10.24 -1.73 5.00
N ARG A 85 11.01 -2.74 4.52
CA ARG A 85 12.45 -2.54 4.32
C ARG A 85 12.77 -1.53 3.23
N LEU A 86 11.93 -1.40 2.20
CA LEU A 86 12.11 -0.37 1.18
C LEU A 86 11.66 0.99 1.70
N ALA A 87 10.56 1.04 2.45
CA ALA A 87 10.07 2.26 3.08
C ALA A 87 11.08 2.86 4.08
N LEU A 88 11.90 2.03 4.75
CA LEU A 88 12.99 2.52 5.61
C LEU A 88 14.04 3.35 4.85
N ASN A 89 14.41 2.92 3.64
CA ASN A 89 15.47 3.56 2.85
C ASN A 89 14.93 4.59 1.85
N HIS A 90 13.69 4.43 1.41
CA HIS A 90 13.05 5.23 0.36
C HIS A 90 11.61 5.63 0.74
N PRO A 91 11.39 6.27 1.90
CA PRO A 91 10.04 6.52 2.42
C PRO A 91 9.18 7.35 1.47
N THR A 92 9.73 8.42 0.87
CA THR A 92 8.96 9.29 -0.03
C THR A 92 8.34 8.53 -1.19
N LEU A 93 9.13 7.71 -1.89
CA LEU A 93 8.66 6.96 -3.06
C LEU A 93 7.75 5.79 -2.63
N VAL A 94 8.20 4.98 -1.67
CA VAL A 94 7.49 3.75 -1.29
C VAL A 94 6.17 4.05 -0.61
N CYS A 95 6.13 5.07 0.26
CA CYS A 95 4.88 5.46 0.92
C CYS A 95 3.89 6.11 -0.06
N CYS A 96 4.38 6.84 -1.07
CA CYS A 96 3.55 7.36 -2.16
C CYS A 96 2.89 6.20 -2.95
N LEU A 97 3.70 5.23 -3.39
CA LEU A 97 3.21 4.02 -4.08
C LEU A 97 2.21 3.25 -3.21
N ASN A 98 2.53 3.06 -1.93
CA ASN A 98 1.69 2.33 -0.98
C ASN A 98 0.31 2.99 -0.79
N GLY A 99 0.29 4.31 -0.61
CA GLY A 99 -0.96 5.07 -0.47
C GLY A 99 -1.82 4.97 -1.73
N ALA A 100 -1.22 5.26 -2.88
CA ALA A 100 -1.91 5.21 -4.18
C ALA A 100 -2.47 3.81 -4.49
N LEU A 101 -1.71 2.74 -4.17
CA LEU A 101 -2.16 1.36 -4.29
C LEU A 101 -3.42 1.08 -3.46
N LEU A 102 -3.43 1.50 -2.19
CA LEU A 102 -4.58 1.31 -1.31
C LEU A 102 -5.79 2.15 -1.76
N GLU A 103 -5.56 3.37 -2.26
CA GLU A 103 -6.62 4.23 -2.79
C GLU A 103 -7.27 3.63 -4.03
N GLY A 104 -6.45 3.17 -4.98
CA GLY A 104 -6.92 2.45 -6.15
C GLY A 104 -7.71 1.21 -5.77
N ALA A 105 -7.22 0.43 -4.80
CA ALA A 105 -7.89 -0.77 -4.32
C ALA A 105 -9.28 -0.49 -3.74
N LEU A 106 -9.44 0.57 -2.94
CA LEU A 106 -10.76 0.98 -2.43
C LEU A 106 -11.71 1.28 -3.60
N GLU A 107 -11.26 2.05 -4.59
CA GLU A 107 -12.10 2.38 -5.75
C GLU A 107 -12.44 1.15 -6.60
N GLY A 108 -11.47 0.28 -6.86
CA GLY A 108 -11.67 -0.97 -7.61
C GLY A 108 -12.64 -1.94 -6.91
N CYS A 109 -12.66 -1.94 -5.57
CA CYS A 109 -13.64 -2.68 -4.77
C CYS A 109 -15.04 -2.04 -4.77
N GLY A 110 -15.19 -0.81 -5.28
CA GLY A 110 -16.40 -0.01 -5.11
C GLY A 110 -16.62 0.47 -3.67
N ASP A 111 -15.57 0.50 -2.84
CA ASP A 111 -15.65 0.92 -1.45
C ASP A 111 -15.64 2.45 -1.33
N THR A 112 -16.85 3.01 -1.29
CA THR A 112 -17.05 4.44 -1.11
C THR A 112 -17.07 4.86 0.36
N THR A 113 -17.09 3.91 1.30
CA THR A 113 -17.26 4.18 2.73
C THR A 113 -15.95 4.46 3.45
N ARG A 114 -14.82 4.05 2.88
CA ARG A 114 -13.48 4.23 3.47
C ARG A 114 -12.58 5.10 2.59
N SER A 115 -11.56 5.69 3.20
CA SER A 115 -10.46 6.41 2.53
C SER A 115 -9.12 6.06 3.15
N VAL A 116 -8.04 6.26 2.40
CA VAL A 116 -6.68 6.11 2.90
C VAL A 116 -6.25 7.41 3.60
N GLU A 117 -5.73 7.29 4.81
CA GLU A 117 -5.12 8.40 5.54
C GLU A 117 -3.61 8.16 5.67
N PRO A 118 -2.76 9.10 5.19
CA PRO A 118 -1.33 9.06 5.44
C PRO A 118 -1.02 9.29 6.92
N VAL A 119 -0.24 8.41 7.53
CA VAL A 119 0.15 8.50 8.94
C VAL A 119 1.60 8.10 9.11
N ALA A 120 2.26 8.56 10.16
CA ALA A 120 3.60 8.07 10.49
C ALA A 120 3.50 6.66 11.11
N PRO A 121 4.35 5.69 10.71
CA PRO A 121 4.41 4.40 11.39
C PRO A 121 4.86 4.58 12.84
N GLY A 122 4.37 3.71 13.73
CA GLY A 122 4.64 3.72 15.16
C GLY A 122 3.63 4.51 16.00
N GLN A 123 2.57 5.05 15.40
CA GLN A 123 1.43 5.63 16.14
C GLN A 123 0.41 4.52 16.45
N GLY A 124 0.11 4.30 17.74
CA GLY A 124 -0.81 3.23 18.14
C GLY A 124 -0.27 1.84 17.78
N ASN A 125 -1.10 1.00 17.16
CA ASN A 125 -0.67 -0.30 16.65
C ASN A 125 -0.20 -0.22 15.19
N ASN A 126 -0.30 0.94 14.55
CA ASN A 126 -0.03 1.11 13.14
C ASN A 126 1.48 1.16 12.85
N GLN A 127 1.96 0.20 12.05
CA GLN A 127 3.35 0.06 11.60
C GLN A 127 3.52 0.40 10.10
N CYS A 128 2.48 0.92 9.46
CA CYS A 128 2.50 1.36 8.06
C CYS A 128 2.47 2.89 7.95
N CYS A 129 2.79 3.42 6.77
CA CYS A 129 2.65 4.84 6.46
C CYS A 129 1.22 5.28 6.12
N ALA A 130 0.27 4.34 6.19
CA ALA A 130 -1.13 4.54 5.84
C ALA A 130 -2.01 3.79 6.84
N ARG A 131 -3.26 4.22 6.95
CA ARG A 131 -4.37 3.48 7.57
C ARG A 131 -5.63 3.72 6.75
N LEU A 132 -6.66 2.89 6.94
CA LEU A 132 -7.99 3.16 6.36
C LEU A 132 -8.88 3.80 7.43
N ILE A 133 -9.62 4.83 7.05
CA ILE A 133 -10.59 5.50 7.91
C ILE A 133 -11.96 5.53 7.22
N CYS A 134 -13.04 5.66 7.99
CA CYS A 134 -14.36 5.94 7.44
C CYS A 134 -14.38 7.32 6.78
N ARG A 135 -14.97 7.43 5.58
CA ARG A 135 -15.29 8.73 4.96
C ARG A 135 -16.36 9.42 5.80
N GLN A 136 -16.15 10.70 6.10
CA GLN A 136 -17.14 11.58 6.72
C GLN A 136 -18.16 12.07 5.69
#